data_AF-A0A0Q9N4J9-F1
#
_entry.id   AF-A0A0Q9N4J9-F1
#
_cell.length_a   1.000
_cell.length_b   1.000
_cell.length_c   1.000
_cell.angle_alpha   90.00
_cell.angle_beta   90.00
_cell.angle_gamma   90.00
#
_symmetry.space_group_name_H-M   'P 1'
#
loop_
_entity.id
_entity.type
_entity.pdbx_description
1 polymer ?
#
loop_
_entity_poly.entity_id
_entity_poly.type
_entity_poly.pdbx_seq_one_letter_code
_entity_poly.pdbx_strand_id
1 'polypeptide(L)' 'GGEYELKEATMYSSVKRLETDGDIEWYWGDESQGGRRKYFRITEKGKSAYVRNKNNWEYSKRVLENLL' A
#
# COMPACT_ATOMS: atom_id res chain seq x y z
N GLY A 1 -1.54 16.75 15.10
CA GLY A 1 -1.12 15.34 15.08
C GLY A 1 -1.27 14.82 13.68
N GLY A 2 -0.16 14.67 12.95
CA GLY A 2 -0.17 14.39 11.52
C GLY A 2 1.16 14.78 10.90
N GLU A 3 2.24 14.10 11.28
CA GLU A 3 3.60 14.45 10.86
C GLU A 3 3.98 13.89 9.48
N TYR A 4 3.04 13.28 8.75
CA TYR A 4 3.31 12.78 7.40
C TYR A 4 2.09 12.94 6.50
N GLU A 5 2.11 14.00 5.69
CA GLU A 5 1.14 14.20 4.61
C GLU A 5 1.72 13.63 3.32
N LEU A 6 1.10 12.55 2.84
CA LEU A 6 1.59 11.84 1.66
C LEU A 6 1.19 12.66 0.43
N LYS A 7 2.16 13.36 -0.17
CA LYS A 7 1.94 14.14 -1.40
C LYS A 7 1.40 13.25 -2.51
N GLU A 8 0.51 13.79 -3.34
CA GLU A 8 -0.15 13.05 -4.43
C GLU A 8 0.87 12.38 -5.38
N ALA A 9 1.98 13.05 -5.71
CA ALA A 9 3.06 12.48 -6.52
C ALA A 9 3.74 11.23 -5.87
N THR A 10 3.89 11.25 -4.54
CA THR A 10 4.43 10.12 -3.76
C THR A 10 3.42 8.96 -3.70
N MET A 11 2.12 9.27 -3.69
CA MET A 11 1.06 8.27 -3.76
C MET A 11 1.11 7.50 -5.08
N TYR A 12 1.17 8.20 -6.22
CA TYR A 12 1.20 7.55 -7.53
C TYR A 12 2.43 6.64 -7.72
N SER A 13 3.61 7.09 -7.30
CA SER A 13 4.82 6.27 -7.39
C SER A 13 4.76 5.02 -6.50
N SER A 14 4.15 5.13 -5.32
CA SER A 14 3.94 3.99 -4.41
C SER A 14 2.93 2.99 -4.99
N VAL A 15 1.81 3.49 -5.50
CA VAL A 15 0.77 2.67 -6.17
C VAL A 15 1.37 1.95 -7.38
N LYS A 16 2.16 2.63 -8.21
CA LYS A 16 2.79 2.02 -9.39
C LYS A 16 3.79 0.92 -9.01
N ARG A 17 4.53 1.10 -7.91
CA ARG A 17 5.42 0.04 -7.39
C ARG A 17 4.61 -1.18 -6.94
N LEU A 18 3.58 -0.98 -6.12
CA LEU A 18 2.72 -2.07 -5.66
C LEU A 18 2.04 -2.81 -6.82
N GLU A 19 1.65 -2.09 -7.88
CA GLU A 19 1.08 -2.68 -9.09
C GLU A 19 2.14 -3.49 -9.87
N THR A 20 3.36 -2.95 -10.01
CA THR A 20 4.48 -3.63 -10.69
C THR A 20 4.90 -4.89 -9.92
N ASP A 21 4.88 -4.83 -8.59
CA ASP A 21 5.17 -5.95 -7.72
C ASP A 21 3.99 -6.95 -7.66
N GLY A 22 2.83 -6.65 -8.26
CA GLY A 22 1.65 -7.52 -8.24
C GLY A 22 0.99 -7.64 -6.86
N ASP A 23 1.28 -6.71 -5.96
CA ASP A 23 0.65 -6.62 -4.63
C ASP A 23 -0.74 -6.00 -4.71
N ILE A 24 -0.99 -5.19 -5.74
CA ILE A 24 -2.32 -4.67 -6.07
C ILE A 24 -2.64 -4.89 -7.55
N GLU A 25 -3.92 -4.93 -7.86
CA GLU A 25 -4.45 -4.94 -9.22
C GLU A 25 -5.47 -3.82 -9.37
N TRP A 26 -5.73 -3.42 -10.61
CA TRP A 26 -6.69 -2.37 -10.91
C TRP A 26 -7.90 -2.90 -11.66
N TYR A 27 -9.03 -2.21 -11.48
CA TYR A 27 -10.26 -2.47 -12.21
C TYR A 27 -11.00 -1.16 -12.50
N TRP A 28 -11.80 -1.15 -13.55
CA TRP A 28 -12.71 -0.04 -13.84
C TRP A 28 -13.94 -0.15 -12.95
N GLY A 29 -14.37 0.95 -12.33
CA GLY A 29 -15.67 1.00 -11.69
C GLY A 29 -16.79 1.18 -12.70
N ASP A 30 -17.94 0.58 -12.43
CA ASP A 30 -19.13 0.57 -13.28
C ASP A 30 -20.05 1.80 -13.07
N GLU A 31 -19.52 2.95 -12.63
CA GLU A 31 -20.35 4.14 -12.45
C GLU A 31 -20.89 4.65 -13.80
N SER A 32 -22.22 4.65 -13.92
CA SER A 32 -23.00 4.91 -15.13
C SER A 32 -23.41 6.39 -15.32
N GLN A 33 -22.93 7.30 -14.46
CA GLN A 33 -23.31 8.72 -14.43
C GLN A 33 -22.10 9.69 -14.49
N GLY A 34 -20.93 9.20 -14.92
CA GLY A 34 -19.70 9.99 -15.03
C GLY A 34 -18.59 9.26 -15.79
N GLY A 35 -17.41 9.88 -15.90
CA GLY A 35 -16.23 9.24 -16.49
C GLY A 35 -15.76 8.03 -15.67
N ARG A 36 -15.27 6.98 -16.34
CA ARG A 36 -14.74 5.77 -15.69
C ARG A 36 -13.63 6.11 -14.70
N ARG A 37 -13.73 5.55 -13.48
CA ARG A 37 -12.70 5.67 -12.43
C ARG A 37 -11.89 4.37 -12.34
N LYS A 38 -10.58 4.49 -12.18
CA LYS A 38 -9.66 3.37 -11.91
C LYS A 38 -9.65 3.12 -10.40
N TYR A 39 -10.05 1.93 -9.99
CA TYR A 39 -9.98 1.46 -8.61
C TYR A 39 -8.87 0.44 -8.47
N PHE A 40 -8.36 0.28 -7.24
CA PHE A 40 -7.33 -0.69 -6.91
C PHE A 40 -7.83 -1.65 -5.84
N ARG A 41 -7.37 -2.88 -5.92
CA ARG A 41 -7.66 -3.96 -4.96
C ARG A 41 -6.34 -4.64 -4.61
N ILE A 42 -6.18 -5.02 -3.34
CA ILE A 42 -5.04 -5.82 -2.90
C ILE A 42 -5.20 -7.27 -3.37
N THR A 43 -4.10 -7.85 -3.87
CA THR A 43 -4.05 -9.26 -4.29
C THR A 43 -3.75 -10.18 -3.09
N GLU A 44 -3.88 -11.49 -3.26
CA GLU A 44 -3.45 -12.45 -2.21
C GLU A 44 -1.93 -12.39 -1.96
N LYS A 45 -1.14 -12.10 -3.01
CA LYS A 45 0.29 -11.82 -2.88
C LYS A 45 0.51 -10.57 -2.03
N GLY A 46 -0.22 -9.49 -2.31
CA GLY A 46 -0.14 -8.24 -1.57
C GLY A 46 -0.52 -8.38 -0.10
N LYS A 47 -1.56 -9.16 0.22
CA LYS A 47 -1.92 -9.50 1.60
C LYS A 47 -0.78 -10.23 2.32
N SER A 48 -0.17 -11.20 1.66
CA SER A 48 0.97 -11.94 2.21
C SER A 48 2.19 -11.03 2.44
N ALA A 49 2.47 -10.13 1.49
CA ALA A 49 3.53 -9.13 1.62
C ALA A 49 3.25 -8.15 2.76
N TYR A 50 2.01 -7.68 2.91
CA TYR A 50 1.57 -6.82 4.01
C TYR A 50 1.85 -7.46 5.38
N VAL A 51 1.40 -8.71 5.58
CA VAL A 51 1.61 -9.43 6.85
C VAL A 51 3.10 -9.56 7.17
N ARG A 52 3.92 -9.95 6.18
CA ARG A 52 5.37 -10.05 6.35
C ARG A 52 6.00 -8.71 6.73
N ASN A 53 5.66 -7.64 6.00
CA ASN A 53 6.23 -6.32 6.24
C ASN A 53 5.84 -5.79 7.63
N LYS A 54 4.59 -6.03 8.06
CA LYS A 54 4.12 -5.68 9.40
C LYS A 54 4.91 -6.43 10.48
N ASN A 55 5.07 -7.75 10.32
CA ASN A 55 5.82 -8.56 11.29
C ASN A 55 7.29 -8.13 11.36
N ASN A 56 7.91 -7.80 10.22
CA ASN A 56 9.28 -7.29 10.16
C ASN A 56 9.40 -5.96 10.91
N TRP A 57 8.44 -5.05 10.72
CA TRP A 57 8.41 -3.77 11.43
C TRP A 57 8.34 -3.95 12.94
N GLU A 58 7.43 -4.80 13.42
CA GLU A 58 7.30 -5.05 14.86
C GLU A 58 8.55 -5.73 15.43
N TYR A 59 9.16 -6.65 14.69
CA TYR A 59 10.44 -7.24 15.07
C TYR A 59 11.55 -6.18 15.19
N SER A 60 11.72 -5.34 14.17
CA SER A 60 12.73 -4.27 14.17
C SER A 60 12.50 -3.29 15.32
N LYS A 61 11.24 -2.91 15.58
CA LYS A 61 10.88 -2.05 16.71
C LYS A 61 11.30 -2.67 18.04
N ARG A 62 10.97 -3.94 18.28
CA ARG A 62 11.36 -4.65 19.50
C ARG A 62 12.87 -4.76 19.67
N VAL A 63 13.63 -4.98 18.59
CA VAL A 63 15.10 -5.01 18.64
C VAL A 63 15.65 -3.64 19.07
N LEU A 64 15.13 -2.55 18.50
CA LEU A 64 15.54 -1.19 18.88
C LEU A 64 15.19 -0.87 20.34
N GLU A 65 14.01 -1.29 20.81
CA GLU A 65 13.60 -1.11 22.21
C GLU A 65 14.51 -1.86 23.19
N ASN A 66 15.05 -3.03 22.82
CA ASN A 66 15.96 -3.80 23.68
C ASN A 66 17.42 -3.29 23.66
N LEU A 67 17.76 -2.37 22.75
CA LEU A 67 19.09 -1.75 22.65
C LEU A 67 19.17 -0.38 23.37
N LEU A 68 18.03 0.13 23.83
CA LEU A 68 17.88 1.36 24.61
C LEU A 68 17.75 1.03 26.10
#